data_AF-A0A9P8H6P8-F1
#
_entry.id   AF-A0A9P8H6P8-F1
#
_cell.length_a   1.000
_cell.length_b   1.000
_cell.length_c   1.000
_cell.angle_alpha   90.00
_cell.angle_beta   90.00
_cell.angle_gamma   90.00
#
_symmetry.space_group_name_H-M   'P 1'
#
loop_
_entity.id
_entity.type
_entity.pdbx_description
1 polymer ?
#
loop_
_entity_poly.entity_id
_entity_poly.type
_entity_poly.pdbx_seq_one_letter_code
_entity_poly.pdbx_strand_id
1 'polypeptide(L)'
;MPSILKTVAAIAVLATAVTAQSDTTPVTGKLGNATVQSNNPAGVAYIATLSATSKSNISGNVLALTSSDNTGVNFQIALTGLPSEGGPFLYHIHDYPVPSDGNCTSTGAHVDPFVRGEAPPCDASLPETCQVGDLSGKHGKPTNETFSATYVDKYVSTVAGDGAFMGNRSIVIHFANKTRIACANFVDYTNGTSGANVSTSTNGSSSASGSSTRSGSSASGSATGSSSGSKTSSSAISSSTGAASQIFANSALVGLIGGGVALFAL
;
A
#
# COMPACT_ATOMS: atom_id res chain seq x y z
N MET A 1 -66.00 44.31 34.52
CA MET A 1 -65.43 43.40 35.55
C MET A 1 -66.36 42.19 35.59
N PRO A 2 -65.92 40.95 35.30
CA PRO A 2 -64.71 40.30 35.85
C PRO A 2 -63.76 39.65 34.81
N SER A 3 -62.62 39.18 35.34
CA SER A 3 -61.40 38.72 34.68
C SER A 3 -61.50 37.39 33.91
N ILE A 4 -60.79 37.33 32.78
CA ILE A 4 -60.41 36.10 32.06
C ILE A 4 -59.20 35.50 32.77
N LEU A 5 -59.38 34.35 33.42
CA LEU A 5 -58.30 33.54 33.97
C LEU A 5 -57.61 32.78 32.82
N LYS A 6 -56.37 33.13 32.49
CA LYS A 6 -55.56 32.42 31.50
C LYS A 6 -54.93 31.18 32.13
N THR A 7 -55.40 30.00 31.74
CA THR A 7 -54.76 28.72 32.10
C THR A 7 -53.52 28.54 31.22
N VAL A 8 -52.33 28.60 31.82
CA VAL A 8 -51.07 28.25 31.15
C VAL A 8 -50.84 26.75 31.37
N ALA A 9 -50.99 25.95 30.31
CA ALA A 9 -50.59 24.55 30.32
C ALA A 9 -49.07 24.48 30.13
N ALA A 10 -48.35 24.01 31.16
CA ALA A 10 -46.93 23.72 31.06
C ALA A 10 -46.75 22.38 30.32
N ILE A 11 -46.24 22.43 29.09
CA ILE A 11 -45.80 21.24 28.35
C ILE A 11 -44.39 20.91 28.83
N ALA A 12 -44.26 19.87 29.65
CA ALA A 12 -42.96 19.31 30.01
C ALA A 12 -42.42 18.48 28.84
N VAL A 13 -41.43 19.01 28.13
CA VAL A 13 -40.70 18.27 27.09
C VAL A 13 -39.67 17.37 27.79
N LEU A 14 -39.91 16.06 27.84
CA LEU A 14 -38.89 15.09 28.20
C LEU A 14 -37.90 14.96 27.02
N ALA A 15 -36.72 15.54 27.14
CA ALA A 15 -35.61 15.28 26.24
C ALA A 15 -34.94 13.96 26.65
N THR A 16 -35.18 12.89 25.89
CA THR A 16 -34.40 11.66 26.00
C THR A 16 -33.04 11.90 25.32
N ALA A 17 -31.98 11.94 26.13
CA ALA A 17 -30.61 11.97 25.61
C ALA A 17 -30.30 10.61 24.97
N VAL A 18 -30.35 10.54 23.63
CA VAL A 18 -29.78 9.43 22.88
C VAL A 18 -28.26 9.58 22.99
N THR A 19 -27.64 8.79 23.85
CA THR A 19 -26.19 8.63 23.80
C THR A 19 -25.89 7.74 22.59
N ALA A 20 -25.27 8.31 21.56
CA ALA A 20 -24.67 7.50 20.51
C ALA A 20 -23.55 6.67 21.15
N GLN A 21 -23.76 5.37 21.33
CA GLN A 21 -22.69 4.44 21.63
C GLN A 21 -21.79 4.36 20.39
N SER A 22 -20.74 5.16 20.37
CA SER A 22 -19.60 4.87 19.49
C SER A 22 -19.00 3.55 19.99
N ASP A 23 -19.15 2.47 19.22
CA ASP A 23 -18.45 1.22 19.52
C ASP A 23 -16.94 1.50 19.58
N THR A 24 -16.39 1.55 20.79
CA THR A 24 -14.99 1.86 21.08
C THR A 24 -14.05 0.70 20.80
N THR A 25 -14.50 -0.32 20.07
CA THR A 25 -13.66 -1.47 19.71
C THR A 25 -12.90 -1.17 18.42
N PRO A 26 -11.56 -1.17 18.44
CA PRO A 26 -10.77 -0.96 17.24
C PRO A 26 -11.11 -2.03 16.19
N VAL A 27 -11.43 -1.59 14.97
CA VAL A 27 -11.70 -2.50 13.86
C VAL A 27 -10.37 -3.02 13.32
N THR A 28 -10.20 -4.33 13.39
CA THR A 28 -9.04 -5.04 12.83
C THR A 28 -9.41 -5.89 11.62
N GLY A 29 -8.41 -6.49 10.97
CA GLY A 29 -8.62 -7.37 9.83
C GLY A 29 -9.32 -8.67 10.19
N LYS A 30 -9.95 -9.30 9.19
CA LYS A 30 -10.55 -10.64 9.34
C LYS A 30 -9.53 -11.68 9.83
N LEU A 31 -8.25 -11.49 9.50
CA LEU A 31 -7.15 -12.34 9.96
C LEU A 31 -6.40 -11.76 11.20
N GLY A 32 -6.97 -10.74 11.84
CA GLY A 32 -6.40 -10.05 12.99
C GLY A 32 -5.57 -8.82 12.61
N ASN A 33 -4.77 -8.37 13.57
CA ASN A 33 -3.87 -7.23 13.40
C ASN A 33 -2.74 -7.56 12.41
N ALA A 34 -2.27 -6.53 11.72
CA ALA A 34 -1.05 -6.63 10.93
C ALA A 34 0.13 -7.03 11.82
N THR A 35 0.87 -8.05 11.38
CA THR A 35 2.05 -8.53 12.09
C THR A 35 3.24 -7.62 11.84
N VAL A 36 4.04 -7.41 12.88
CA VAL A 36 5.34 -6.74 12.74
C VAL A 36 6.27 -7.60 11.88
N GLN A 37 6.90 -6.99 10.89
CA GLN A 37 7.80 -7.63 9.95
C GLN A 37 9.22 -7.61 10.48
N SER A 38 9.62 -8.66 11.18
CA SER A 38 10.99 -8.83 11.69
C SER A 38 11.83 -9.69 10.74
N ASN A 39 13.16 -9.56 10.83
CA ASN A 39 14.13 -10.31 10.02
C ASN A 39 14.09 -9.97 8.52
N ASN A 40 13.77 -8.72 8.19
CA ASN A 40 13.98 -8.21 6.84
C ASN A 40 15.48 -8.31 6.48
N PRO A 41 15.86 -8.66 5.23
CA PRO A 41 17.26 -8.77 4.87
C PRO A 41 17.94 -7.40 4.93
N ALA A 42 19.07 -7.33 5.64
CA ALA A 42 19.82 -6.09 5.82
C ALA A 42 20.28 -5.51 4.48
N GLY A 43 20.24 -4.18 4.36
CA GLY A 43 20.75 -3.45 3.19
C GLY A 43 19.83 -3.46 1.96
N VAL A 44 18.75 -4.24 1.96
CA VAL A 44 17.78 -4.23 0.85
C VAL A 44 17.11 -2.86 0.75
N ALA A 45 17.03 -2.34 -0.48
CA ALA A 45 16.35 -1.10 -0.77
C ALA A 45 15.55 -1.20 -2.07
N TYR A 46 14.44 -0.48 -2.13
CA TYR A 46 13.66 -0.25 -3.34
C TYR A 46 13.37 1.23 -3.49
N ILE A 47 13.30 1.70 -4.74
CA ILE A 47 12.90 3.08 -5.04
C ILE A 47 11.68 3.07 -5.96
N ALA A 48 10.72 3.95 -5.71
CA ALA A 48 9.66 4.27 -6.64
C ALA A 48 9.81 5.73 -7.08
N THR A 49 10.06 5.94 -8.37
CA THR A 49 10.25 7.27 -8.96
C THR A 49 8.97 7.69 -9.67
N LEU A 50 8.33 8.75 -9.17
CA LEU A 50 7.19 9.39 -9.81
C LEU A 50 7.70 10.46 -10.78
N SER A 51 7.22 10.40 -12.02
CA SER A 51 7.55 11.38 -13.05
C SER A 51 6.30 12.16 -13.43
N ALA A 52 6.44 13.48 -13.61
CA ALA A 52 5.37 14.29 -14.13
C ALA A 52 4.94 13.81 -15.52
N THR A 53 3.64 13.86 -15.79
CA THR A 53 3.01 13.46 -17.04
C THR A 53 2.07 14.56 -17.52
N SER A 54 1.48 14.41 -18.70
CA SER A 54 0.40 15.30 -19.15
C SER A 54 -0.85 15.27 -18.27
N LYS A 55 -0.99 14.28 -17.37
CA LYS A 55 -2.15 14.11 -16.48
C LYS A 55 -1.88 14.54 -15.04
N SER A 56 -0.62 14.72 -14.65
CA SER A 56 -0.23 14.97 -13.27
C SER A 56 1.14 15.61 -13.20
N ASN A 57 1.28 16.67 -12.42
CA ASN A 57 2.56 17.35 -12.20
C ASN A 57 3.37 16.70 -11.07
N ILE A 58 2.84 15.66 -10.43
CA ILE A 58 3.48 15.01 -9.30
C ILE A 58 4.78 14.35 -9.76
N SER A 59 5.87 14.69 -9.08
CA SER A 59 7.18 14.10 -9.31
C SER A 59 7.93 13.90 -8.01
N GLY A 60 8.91 13.00 -8.00
CA GLY A 60 9.74 12.76 -6.82
C GLY A 60 10.05 11.28 -6.62
N ASN A 61 10.50 10.95 -5.42
CA ASN A 61 10.95 9.60 -5.08
C ASN A 61 10.37 9.14 -3.74
N VAL A 62 10.08 7.84 -3.68
CA VAL A 62 9.83 7.09 -2.45
C VAL A 62 10.91 6.03 -2.36
N LEU A 63 11.88 6.24 -1.48
CA LEU A 63 12.92 5.26 -1.18
C LEU A 63 12.49 4.46 0.04
N ALA A 64 12.60 3.14 -0.05
CA ALA A 64 12.13 2.21 0.95
C ALA A 64 13.26 1.22 1.26
N LEU A 65 13.87 1.35 2.45
CA LEU A 65 15.02 0.55 2.87
C LEU A 65 14.62 -0.34 4.03
N THR A 66 15.21 -1.53 4.14
CA THR A 66 15.16 -2.30 5.38
C THR A 66 15.62 -1.42 6.54
N SER A 67 14.81 -1.37 7.62
CA SER A 67 15.17 -0.65 8.84
C SER A 67 16.48 -1.18 9.44
N SER A 68 17.22 -0.35 10.18
CA SER A 68 18.53 -0.72 10.74
C SER A 68 18.49 -1.86 11.75
N ASP A 69 17.34 -2.08 12.39
CA ASP A 69 17.05 -3.20 13.29
C ASP A 69 16.42 -4.41 12.56
N ASN A 70 16.42 -4.39 11.22
CA ASN A 70 15.77 -5.38 10.35
C ASN A 70 14.27 -5.56 10.61
N THR A 71 13.62 -4.58 11.27
CA THR A 71 12.19 -4.61 11.58
C THR A 71 11.45 -3.52 10.81
N GLY A 72 10.63 -3.95 9.87
CA GLY A 72 9.92 -3.07 8.96
C GLY A 72 10.82 -2.36 7.95
N VAL A 73 10.26 -1.31 7.35
CA VAL A 73 10.85 -0.55 6.25
C VAL A 73 10.93 0.92 6.61
N ASN A 74 12.12 1.50 6.48
CA ASN A 74 12.35 2.93 6.55
C ASN A 74 12.01 3.57 5.20
N PHE A 75 10.92 4.34 5.17
CA PHE A 75 10.51 5.13 4.03
C PHE A 75 11.10 6.52 4.11
N GLN A 76 11.69 6.97 3.00
CA GLN A 76 12.11 8.34 2.74
C GLN A 76 11.36 8.85 1.51
N ILE A 77 10.45 9.79 1.73
CA ILE A 77 9.54 10.32 0.72
C ILE A 77 9.93 11.75 0.42
N ALA A 78 10.03 12.11 -0.86
CA ALA A 78 10.15 13.47 -1.33
C ALA A 78 9.29 13.63 -2.59
N LEU A 79 8.21 14.40 -2.49
CA LEU A 79 7.26 14.66 -3.57
C LEU A 79 7.14 16.16 -3.81
N THR A 80 6.93 16.54 -5.05
CA THR A 80 6.59 17.90 -5.50
C THR A 80 5.49 17.85 -6.54
N GLY A 81 4.88 18.99 -6.84
CA GLY A 81 3.82 19.09 -7.86
C GLY A 81 2.51 18.44 -7.44
N LEU A 82 2.29 18.25 -6.12
CA LEU A 82 0.97 17.92 -5.59
C LEU A 82 0.01 19.08 -5.93
N PRO A 83 -1.24 18.81 -6.33
CA PRO A 83 -2.21 19.86 -6.61
C PRO A 83 -2.45 20.78 -5.40
N SER A 84 -2.81 22.04 -5.65
CA SER A 84 -3.17 23.01 -4.60
C SER A 84 -4.49 22.68 -3.89
N GLU A 85 -5.33 21.84 -4.52
CA GLU A 85 -6.65 21.46 -4.03
C GLU A 85 -6.88 19.94 -4.14
N GLY A 86 -7.92 19.44 -3.48
CA GLY A 86 -8.28 18.01 -3.50
C GLY A 86 -7.51 17.15 -2.51
N GLY A 87 -6.64 17.74 -1.69
CA GLY A 87 -6.03 17.10 -0.53
C GLY A 87 -6.95 17.09 0.72
N PRO A 88 -6.47 16.59 1.88
CA PRO A 88 -5.17 15.96 2.09
C PRO A 88 -4.98 14.74 1.19
N PHE A 89 -3.81 14.62 0.58
CA PHE A 89 -3.53 13.55 -0.36
C PHE A 89 -3.30 12.24 0.39
N LEU A 90 -3.71 11.13 -0.21
CA LEU A 90 -3.47 9.80 0.33
C LEU A 90 -2.33 9.16 -0.46
N TYR A 91 -1.58 8.28 0.17
CA TYR A 91 -0.59 7.49 -0.52
C TYR A 91 -0.49 6.10 0.10
N HIS A 92 -0.53 5.10 -0.77
CA HIS A 92 -0.64 3.70 -0.37
C HIS A 92 0.21 2.80 -1.25
N ILE A 93 0.62 1.67 -0.68
CA ILE A 93 1.16 0.55 -1.45
C ILE A 93 -0.01 -0.25 -2.02
N HIS A 94 -0.04 -0.44 -3.33
CA HIS A 94 -1.08 -1.17 -4.04
C HIS A 94 -0.63 -2.57 -4.46
N ASP A 95 -1.58 -3.47 -4.68
CA ASP A 95 -1.30 -4.89 -4.82
C ASP A 95 -0.42 -5.24 -6.02
N TYR A 96 -0.63 -4.57 -7.15
CA TYR A 96 -0.01 -4.90 -8.43
C TYR A 96 0.94 -3.79 -8.89
N PRO A 97 1.95 -4.14 -9.71
CA PRO A 97 2.76 -3.14 -10.36
C PRO A 97 1.92 -2.27 -11.32
N VAL A 98 2.34 -1.02 -11.50
CA VAL A 98 1.90 -0.15 -12.58
C VAL A 98 2.25 -0.82 -13.92
N PRO A 99 1.26 -1.09 -14.80
CA PRO A 99 1.50 -1.62 -16.13
C PRO A 99 2.25 -0.64 -17.03
N SER A 100 2.70 -1.13 -18.20
CA SER A 100 3.49 -0.34 -19.16
C SER A 100 2.77 0.89 -19.73
N ASP A 101 1.43 0.92 -19.70
CA ASP A 101 0.62 2.06 -20.14
C ASP A 101 0.47 3.14 -19.06
N GLY A 102 1.05 2.94 -17.87
CA GLY A 102 1.00 3.88 -16.75
C GLY A 102 -0.37 3.97 -16.08
N ASN A 103 -1.29 3.04 -16.33
CA ASN A 103 -2.63 3.09 -15.75
C ASN A 103 -2.62 2.73 -14.25
N CYS A 104 -2.70 3.75 -13.40
CA CYS A 104 -2.75 3.58 -11.95
C CYS A 104 -3.93 2.75 -11.45
N THR A 105 -5.04 2.64 -12.19
CA THR A 105 -6.19 1.81 -11.77
C THR A 105 -5.85 0.32 -11.78
N SER A 106 -4.95 -0.10 -12.68
CA SER A 106 -4.53 -1.50 -12.81
C SER A 106 -3.67 -2.00 -11.65
N THR A 107 -3.22 -1.11 -10.75
CA THR A 107 -2.47 -1.50 -9.54
C THR A 107 -3.35 -2.22 -8.51
N GLY A 108 -4.67 -2.28 -8.71
CA GLY A 108 -5.58 -3.03 -7.85
C GLY A 108 -5.86 -2.35 -6.50
N ALA A 109 -6.18 -3.14 -5.49
CA ALA A 109 -6.48 -2.67 -4.13
C ALA A 109 -5.20 -2.31 -3.36
N HIS A 110 -5.34 -1.83 -2.12
CA HIS A 110 -4.21 -1.65 -1.22
C HIS A 110 -3.67 -3.01 -0.77
N VAL A 111 -2.38 -3.06 -0.44
CA VAL A 111 -1.78 -4.24 0.20
C VAL A 111 -2.44 -4.47 1.56
N ASP A 112 -3.24 -5.53 1.66
CA ASP A 112 -4.05 -5.82 2.82
C ASP A 112 -4.14 -7.34 3.11
N PRO A 113 -3.01 -7.97 3.49
CA PRO A 113 -2.96 -9.41 3.74
C PRO A 113 -3.85 -9.85 4.91
N PHE A 114 -4.27 -8.92 5.78
CA PHE A 114 -5.12 -9.21 6.94
C PHE A 114 -6.61 -8.98 6.68
N VAL A 115 -6.97 -8.53 5.47
CA VAL A 115 -8.35 -8.28 5.05
C VAL A 115 -9.05 -7.32 6.03
N ARG A 116 -8.41 -6.17 6.25
CA ARG A 116 -8.88 -5.08 7.10
C ARG A 116 -9.92 -4.22 6.41
N GLY A 117 -9.74 -3.98 5.11
CA GLY A 117 -10.56 -3.05 4.34
C GLY A 117 -10.28 -1.58 4.69
N GLU A 118 -11.01 -0.67 4.07
CA GLU A 118 -10.73 0.78 4.20
C GLU A 118 -11.56 1.49 5.27
N ALA A 119 -12.66 0.89 5.74
CA ALA A 119 -13.59 1.50 6.67
C ALA A 119 -13.61 0.74 8.01
N PRO A 120 -13.57 1.43 9.17
CA PRO A 120 -13.36 2.89 9.32
C PRO A 120 -11.98 3.32 8.81
N PRO A 121 -11.68 4.61 8.60
CA PRO A 121 -10.32 5.05 8.25
C PRO A 121 -9.27 4.53 9.23
N CYS A 122 -8.01 4.40 8.79
CA CYS A 122 -6.92 4.01 9.68
C CYS A 122 -6.79 4.96 10.87
N ASP A 123 -6.67 4.39 12.07
CA ASP A 123 -6.33 5.10 13.30
C ASP A 123 -4.82 5.00 13.50
N ALA A 124 -4.11 6.12 13.33
CA ALA A 124 -2.66 6.18 13.48
C ALA A 124 -2.16 5.85 14.89
N SER A 125 -3.03 5.92 15.92
CA SER A 125 -2.69 5.51 17.29
C SER A 125 -2.66 3.99 17.48
N LEU A 126 -3.26 3.24 16.56
CA LEU A 126 -3.34 1.78 16.54
C LEU A 126 -2.93 1.25 15.15
N PRO A 127 -1.70 1.53 14.68
CA PRO A 127 -1.30 1.27 13.30
C PRO A 127 -1.31 -0.21 12.91
N GLU A 128 -1.25 -1.13 13.87
CA GLU A 128 -1.43 -2.57 13.67
C GLU A 128 -2.84 -2.96 13.22
N THR A 129 -3.82 -2.07 13.38
CA THR A 129 -5.21 -2.27 12.94
C THR A 129 -5.48 -1.72 11.54
N CYS A 130 -4.47 -1.13 10.89
CA CYS A 130 -4.59 -0.54 9.56
C CYS A 130 -4.20 -1.54 8.46
N GLN A 131 -4.57 -1.26 7.21
CA GLN A 131 -4.04 -2.01 6.08
C GLN A 131 -2.53 -1.85 6.03
N VAL A 132 -1.80 -2.91 5.68
CA VAL A 132 -0.33 -2.87 5.58
C VAL A 132 0.11 -1.76 4.62
N GLY A 133 -0.58 -1.63 3.49
CA GLY A 133 -0.31 -0.61 2.48
C GLY A 133 -0.80 0.80 2.81
N ASP A 134 -1.55 1.03 3.90
CA ASP A 134 -2.07 2.37 4.24
C ASP A 134 -1.02 3.25 4.95
N LEU A 135 -0.04 3.72 4.18
CA LEU A 135 1.06 4.53 4.71
C LEU A 135 0.58 5.91 5.17
N SER A 136 -0.27 6.59 4.38
CA SER A 136 -0.75 7.93 4.72
C SER A 136 -1.71 7.97 5.91
N GLY A 137 -2.45 6.88 6.15
CA GLY A 137 -3.24 6.66 7.35
C GLY A 137 -2.36 6.57 8.60
N LYS A 138 -1.28 5.79 8.53
CA LYS A 138 -0.35 5.55 9.65
C LYS A 138 0.60 6.72 9.92
N HIS A 139 1.13 7.35 8.87
CA HIS A 139 2.29 8.26 8.96
C HIS A 139 2.00 9.71 8.53
N GLY A 140 0.73 10.04 8.28
CA GLY A 140 0.30 11.40 7.93
C GLY A 140 0.16 11.63 6.42
N LYS A 141 -0.60 12.67 6.07
CA LYS A 141 -1.07 12.98 4.71
C LYS A 141 -0.42 14.28 4.21
N PRO A 142 0.01 14.36 2.93
CA PRO A 142 0.42 15.62 2.34
C PRO A 142 -0.74 16.61 2.26
N THR A 143 -0.49 17.88 2.60
CA THR A 143 -1.47 18.97 2.49
C THR A 143 -1.00 20.14 1.63
N ASN A 144 0.26 20.11 1.19
CA ASN A 144 0.89 21.18 0.44
C ASN A 144 1.40 20.64 -0.91
N GLU A 145 1.80 21.53 -1.81
CA GLU A 145 2.32 21.17 -3.14
C GLU A 145 3.61 20.33 -3.10
N THR A 146 4.31 20.38 -1.97
CA THR A 146 5.50 19.56 -1.68
C THR A 146 5.30 18.75 -0.41
N PHE A 147 5.90 17.58 -0.35
CA PHE A 147 5.86 16.70 0.81
C PHE A 147 7.18 15.98 1.02
N SER A 148 7.66 15.99 2.25
CA SER A 148 8.84 15.23 2.66
C SER A 148 8.54 14.51 3.97
N ALA A 149 8.90 13.24 4.05
CA ALA A 149 8.72 12.46 5.27
C ALA A 149 9.80 11.38 5.40
N THR A 150 10.13 11.03 6.64
CA THR A 150 10.97 9.89 6.96
C THR A 150 10.40 9.18 8.18
N TYR A 151 10.15 7.88 8.05
CA TYR A 151 9.59 7.07 9.13
C TYR A 151 9.83 5.58 8.89
N VAL A 152 9.71 4.77 9.94
CA VAL A 152 9.73 3.31 9.84
C VAL A 152 8.29 2.79 9.90
N ASP A 153 7.88 2.04 8.88
CA ASP A 153 6.67 1.25 8.90
C ASP A 153 7.00 -0.18 9.32
N LYS A 154 6.51 -0.60 10.49
CA LYS A 154 6.81 -1.92 11.08
C LYS A 154 6.09 -3.08 10.39
N TYR A 155 5.12 -2.82 9.51
CA TYR A 155 4.19 -3.83 8.98
C TYR A 155 4.45 -4.14 7.51
N VAL A 156 5.20 -3.29 6.81
CA VAL A 156 5.68 -3.55 5.45
C VAL A 156 6.93 -4.42 5.48
N SER A 157 7.05 -5.31 4.49
CA SER A 157 8.14 -6.27 4.37
C SER A 157 8.97 -6.05 3.11
N THR A 158 10.25 -6.42 3.19
CA THR A 158 11.20 -6.56 2.05
C THR A 158 11.47 -8.03 1.72
N VAL A 159 10.82 -8.97 2.41
CA VAL A 159 10.97 -10.41 2.17
C VAL A 159 10.07 -10.84 1.01
N ALA A 160 10.67 -11.24 -0.11
CA ALA A 160 9.89 -11.73 -1.25
C ALA A 160 9.03 -12.96 -0.87
N GLY A 161 7.77 -12.96 -1.33
CA GLY A 161 6.80 -14.01 -1.03
C GLY A 161 5.95 -13.76 0.22
N ASP A 162 6.32 -12.79 1.05
CA ASP A 162 5.48 -12.29 2.14
C ASP A 162 4.26 -11.53 1.58
N GLY A 163 3.09 -11.68 2.20
CA GLY A 163 1.91 -10.90 1.85
C GLY A 163 2.13 -9.39 2.02
N ALA A 164 2.97 -8.99 2.97
CA ALA A 164 3.37 -7.60 3.22
C ALA A 164 4.54 -7.12 2.33
N PHE A 165 5.06 -7.96 1.44
CA PHE A 165 6.18 -7.62 0.57
C PHE A 165 5.82 -6.48 -0.38
N MET A 166 6.61 -5.40 -0.40
CA MET A 166 6.37 -4.24 -1.29
C MET A 166 7.21 -4.23 -2.58
N GLY A 167 8.28 -5.02 -2.66
CA GLY A 167 9.29 -4.88 -3.71
C GLY A 167 8.82 -5.22 -5.14
N ASN A 168 7.71 -5.93 -5.30
CA ASN A 168 7.08 -6.23 -6.60
C ASN A 168 5.77 -5.45 -6.83
N ARG A 169 5.58 -4.37 -6.09
CA ARG A 169 4.32 -3.62 -6.01
C ARG A 169 4.52 -2.17 -6.43
N SER A 170 3.47 -1.38 -6.28
CA SER A 170 3.47 0.04 -6.63
C SER A 170 3.07 0.92 -5.46
N ILE A 171 3.51 2.18 -5.49
CA ILE A 171 2.95 3.26 -4.69
C ILE A 171 1.96 4.04 -5.56
N VAL A 172 0.82 4.43 -4.98
CA VAL A 172 -0.18 5.29 -5.63
C VAL A 172 -0.46 6.49 -4.74
N ILE A 173 -0.53 7.67 -5.34
CA ILE A 173 -0.97 8.91 -4.71
C ILE A 173 -2.42 9.15 -5.13
N HIS A 174 -3.25 9.59 -4.19
CA HIS A 174 -4.66 9.88 -4.40
C HIS A 174 -5.04 11.27 -3.92
N PHE A 175 -6.07 11.84 -4.54
CA PHE A 175 -6.88 12.87 -3.89
C PHE A 175 -7.56 12.32 -2.61
N ALA A 176 -8.05 13.20 -1.75
CA ALA A 176 -8.83 12.85 -0.57
C ALA A 176 -10.09 12.03 -0.89
N ASN A 177 -10.64 12.21 -2.09
CA ASN A 177 -11.78 11.43 -2.61
C ASN A 177 -11.38 10.05 -3.18
N LYS A 178 -10.14 9.61 -2.96
CA LYS A 178 -9.55 8.33 -3.40
C LYS A 178 -9.27 8.19 -4.90
N THR A 179 -9.49 9.24 -5.70
CA THR A 179 -9.08 9.25 -7.12
C THR A 179 -7.56 9.16 -7.22
N ARG A 180 -7.06 8.22 -8.04
CA ARG A 180 -5.62 8.00 -8.26
C ARG A 180 -5.06 9.08 -9.18
N ILE A 181 -4.00 9.75 -8.75
CA ILE A 181 -3.42 10.92 -9.45
C ILE A 181 -1.96 10.74 -9.86
N ALA A 182 -1.24 9.81 -9.25
CA ALA A 182 0.09 9.40 -9.68
C ALA A 182 0.40 8.00 -9.14
N CYS A 183 1.28 7.27 -9.81
CA CYS A 183 1.73 5.97 -9.35
C CYS A 183 3.11 5.63 -9.90
N ALA A 184 3.84 4.78 -9.19
CA ALA A 184 5.14 4.25 -9.62
C ALA A 184 5.40 2.87 -9.04
N ASN A 185 6.19 2.06 -9.75
CA ASN A 185 6.66 0.77 -9.28
C ASN A 185 7.81 0.92 -8.30
N PHE A 186 7.84 0.09 -7.27
CA PHE A 186 9.07 -0.16 -6.51
C PHE A 186 10.01 -1.00 -7.39
N VAL A 187 11.25 -0.52 -7.53
CA VAL A 187 12.33 -1.23 -8.24
C VAL A 187 13.51 -1.41 -7.30
N ASP A 188 14.22 -2.53 -7.41
CA ASP A 188 15.37 -2.82 -6.55
C ASP A 188 16.41 -1.71 -6.66
N TYR A 189 16.88 -1.23 -5.51
CA TYR A 189 17.85 -0.14 -5.36
C TYR A 189 18.93 -0.49 -4.32
N THR A 190 19.07 -1.77 -3.96
CA THR A 190 19.97 -2.26 -2.89
C THR A 190 21.41 -1.78 -3.04
N ASN A 191 21.91 -1.67 -4.27
CA ASN A 191 23.27 -1.21 -4.57
C ASN A 191 23.34 0.25 -5.02
N GLY A 192 22.33 1.08 -4.71
CA GLY A 192 22.27 2.48 -5.13
C GLY A 192 22.09 2.67 -6.64
N THR A 193 21.75 1.61 -7.37
CA THR A 193 21.43 1.65 -8.79
C THR A 193 20.07 0.99 -8.97
N SER A 194 19.13 1.68 -9.62
CA SER A 194 17.82 1.13 -9.91
C SER A 194 17.95 -0.07 -10.84
N GLY A 195 17.78 -1.27 -10.31
CA GLY A 195 17.66 -2.49 -11.10
C GLY A 195 16.39 -2.42 -11.92
N ALA A 196 16.51 -2.52 -13.25
CA ALA A 196 15.35 -2.79 -14.08
C ALA A 196 14.74 -4.12 -13.61
N ASN A 197 13.43 -4.15 -13.36
CA ASN A 197 12.71 -5.39 -13.12
C ASN A 197 12.88 -6.29 -14.36
N VAL A 198 13.88 -7.17 -14.33
CA VAL A 198 14.10 -8.17 -15.37
C VAL A 198 12.95 -9.15 -15.23
N SER A 199 11.90 -8.93 -16.03
CA SER A 199 10.96 -10.00 -16.37
C SER A 199 11.79 -11.10 -17.02
N THR A 200 12.03 -12.19 -16.29
CA THR A 200 12.71 -13.38 -16.79
C THR A 200 11.85 -14.03 -17.87
N SER A 201 11.92 -13.48 -19.08
CA SER A 201 11.59 -14.19 -20.31
C SER A 201 12.70 -15.23 -20.52
N THR A 202 12.39 -16.47 -20.19
CA THR A 202 13.18 -17.62 -20.62
C THR A 202 13.05 -17.70 -22.14
N ASN A 203 14.00 -17.09 -22.85
CA ASN A 203 14.30 -17.49 -24.21
C ASN A 203 15.81 -17.41 -24.41
N GLY A 204 16.43 -18.59 -24.47
CA GLY A 204 17.84 -18.73 -24.74
C GLY A 204 18.16 -18.18 -26.13
N SER A 205 19.16 -17.31 -26.20
CA SER A 205 20.14 -17.28 -27.29
C SER A 205 21.32 -16.44 -26.84
N SER A 206 22.43 -17.13 -26.67
CA SER A 206 23.77 -16.62 -26.46
C SER A 206 24.14 -15.53 -27.46
N SER A 207 24.65 -14.40 -26.97
CA SER A 207 25.56 -13.54 -27.72
C SER A 207 26.53 -12.90 -26.75
N ALA A 208 27.67 -13.56 -26.62
CA ALA A 208 28.85 -12.98 -26.02
C ALA A 208 29.39 -11.87 -26.93
N SER A 209 29.59 -10.69 -26.36
CA SER A 209 30.54 -9.70 -26.88
C SER A 209 31.33 -9.18 -25.71
N GLY A 210 32.56 -9.68 -25.61
CA GLY A 210 33.53 -9.22 -24.63
C GLY A 210 34.12 -7.87 -25.00
N SER A 211 34.60 -7.17 -23.99
CA SER A 211 35.77 -6.31 -24.14
C SER A 211 36.48 -6.23 -22.79
N SER A 212 37.59 -6.96 -22.74
CA SER A 212 38.58 -7.02 -21.68
C SER A 212 39.49 -5.79 -21.70
N THR A 213 39.82 -5.25 -20.53
CA THR A 213 41.20 -4.84 -20.20
C THR A 213 41.36 -4.76 -18.69
N ARG A 214 42.26 -5.57 -18.11
CA ARG A 214 43.26 -5.14 -17.11
C ARG A 214 44.20 -6.30 -16.79
N SER A 215 45.46 -6.10 -17.16
CA SER A 215 46.63 -6.90 -16.84
C SER A 215 47.00 -6.79 -15.35
N GLY A 216 47.61 -7.85 -14.79
CA GLY A 216 48.28 -7.78 -13.50
C GLY A 216 48.63 -9.12 -12.85
N SER A 217 49.70 -9.76 -13.34
CA SER A 217 50.74 -10.46 -12.55
C SER A 217 50.42 -11.75 -11.75
N SER A 218 50.83 -12.87 -12.36
CA SER A 218 51.67 -13.97 -11.85
C SER A 218 51.63 -14.41 -10.38
N ALA A 219 51.21 -15.65 -10.13
CA ALA A 219 51.95 -16.62 -9.29
C ALA A 219 51.53 -18.07 -9.60
N SER A 220 52.54 -18.95 -9.57
CA SER A 220 52.56 -20.37 -9.95
C SER A 220 51.87 -21.29 -8.94
N GLY A 221 51.25 -22.39 -9.39
CA GLY A 221 50.74 -23.45 -8.52
C GLY A 221 50.06 -24.62 -9.25
N SER A 222 50.89 -25.60 -9.62
CA SER A 222 50.68 -27.05 -9.83
C SER A 222 49.27 -27.65 -10.03
N ALA A 223 49.17 -28.45 -11.10
CA ALA A 223 48.06 -29.34 -11.44
C ALA A 223 48.08 -30.66 -10.63
N THR A 224 46.89 -31.22 -10.32
CA THR A 224 46.58 -32.67 -10.29
C THR A 224 45.10 -32.97 -10.00
N GLY A 225 44.52 -33.95 -10.73
CA GLY A 225 43.35 -34.78 -10.32
C GLY A 225 41.98 -34.29 -10.82
N SER A 226 41.39 -34.79 -11.91
CA SER A 226 40.75 -36.10 -12.18
C SER A 226 39.35 -36.34 -11.60
N SER A 227 38.46 -36.78 -12.51
CA SER A 227 37.24 -37.62 -12.36
C SER A 227 36.04 -37.05 -11.59
N SER A 228 34.92 -36.80 -12.29
CA SER A 228 33.83 -37.75 -12.64
C SER A 228 32.88 -38.04 -11.47
N GLY A 229 31.62 -37.66 -11.64
CA GLY A 229 30.57 -37.91 -10.64
C GLY A 229 29.18 -37.51 -11.10
N SER A 230 28.73 -38.04 -12.24
CA SER A 230 27.34 -37.96 -12.68
C SER A 230 26.46 -38.79 -11.75
N LYS A 231 25.42 -38.20 -11.15
CA LYS A 231 24.23 -38.92 -10.69
C LYS A 231 22.96 -38.15 -11.06
N THR A 232 22.34 -38.69 -12.10
CA THR A 232 20.92 -38.67 -12.39
C THR A 232 20.06 -39.02 -11.18
N SER A 233 19.00 -38.26 -10.93
CA SER A 233 17.72 -38.77 -10.38
C SER A 233 16.61 -37.78 -10.72
N SER A 234 15.84 -38.16 -11.72
CA SER A 234 14.50 -37.72 -12.08
C SER A 234 13.47 -38.12 -11.02
N SER A 235 12.42 -37.31 -10.81
CA SER A 235 10.99 -37.71 -10.83
C SER A 235 10.02 -36.61 -10.37
N ALA A 236 8.95 -36.44 -11.18
CA ALA A 236 7.56 -36.01 -10.87
C ALA A 236 7.35 -34.62 -10.23
N ILE A 237 6.76 -33.61 -10.91
CA ILE A 237 5.38 -33.47 -11.43
C ILE A 237 4.30 -33.72 -10.35
N SER A 238 3.72 -32.64 -9.86
CA SER A 238 2.32 -32.58 -9.42
C SER A 238 1.78 -31.17 -9.60
N SER A 239 0.99 -31.04 -10.66
CA SER A 239 0.11 -29.93 -10.99
C SER A 239 -1.20 -30.09 -10.24
N SER A 240 -1.66 -29.03 -9.55
CA SER A 240 -3.06 -28.92 -9.11
C SER A 240 -3.67 -27.65 -9.67
N THR A 241 -4.54 -27.87 -10.64
CA THR A 241 -5.40 -26.91 -11.33
C THR A 241 -6.66 -26.65 -10.50
N GLY A 242 -7.08 -25.38 -10.43
CA GLY A 242 -8.49 -25.00 -10.46
C GLY A 242 -9.25 -24.87 -9.14
N ALA A 243 -9.77 -23.68 -8.88
CA ALA A 243 -11.21 -23.48 -8.64
C ALA A 243 -11.55 -22.00 -8.79
N ALA A 244 -12.25 -21.68 -9.88
CA ALA A 244 -13.08 -20.49 -10.01
C ALA A 244 -14.45 -20.81 -9.43
N SER A 245 -15.01 -19.89 -8.64
CA SER A 245 -16.45 -19.85 -8.36
C SER A 245 -16.91 -18.40 -8.30
N GLN A 246 -17.67 -18.04 -9.32
CA GLN A 246 -18.55 -16.88 -9.37
C GLN A 246 -19.85 -17.19 -8.59
N ILE A 247 -20.72 -16.18 -8.61
CA ILE A 247 -22.19 -16.21 -8.56
C ILE A 247 -22.91 -16.10 -7.19
N PHE A 248 -23.56 -14.96 -6.90
CA PHE A 248 -24.97 -14.61 -7.21
C PHE A 248 -25.42 -13.36 -6.41
N ALA A 249 -26.23 -12.54 -7.08
CA ALA A 249 -26.88 -11.33 -6.59
C ALA A 249 -28.21 -11.62 -5.86
N ASN A 250 -28.81 -10.53 -5.34
CA ASN A 250 -30.21 -10.30 -4.93
C ASN A 250 -30.61 -10.78 -3.52
N SER A 251 -31.37 -10.06 -2.66
CA SER A 251 -32.30 -8.93 -2.83
C SER A 251 -32.72 -8.33 -1.46
N ALA A 252 -33.47 -7.21 -1.55
CA ALA A 252 -34.48 -6.65 -0.61
C ALA A 252 -33.97 -5.62 0.41
N LEU A 253 -34.25 -4.32 0.24
CA LEU A 253 -35.55 -3.60 0.33
C LEU A 253 -36.10 -3.55 1.77
N VAL A 254 -35.77 -2.46 2.47
CA VAL A 254 -36.66 -1.87 3.48
C VAL A 254 -36.63 -0.35 3.25
N GLY A 255 -37.70 0.16 2.64
CA GLY A 255 -38.03 1.58 2.68
C GLY A 255 -38.90 1.85 3.90
N LEU A 256 -38.66 2.96 4.59
CA LEU A 256 -39.65 3.60 5.46
C LEU A 256 -39.38 5.13 5.47
N ILE A 257 -40.20 5.84 4.71
CA ILE A 257 -40.94 7.09 5.04
C ILE A 257 -40.46 7.97 6.22
N GLY A 258 -40.40 9.27 5.94
CA GLY A 258 -40.43 10.37 6.90
C GLY A 258 -39.49 11.48 6.45
N GLY A 259 -39.92 12.49 5.68
CA GLY A 259 -40.87 13.51 6.14
C GLY A 259 -40.07 14.79 6.35
N GLY A 260 -40.08 15.67 5.35
CA GLY A 260 -39.34 16.93 5.40
C GLY A 260 -39.91 17.89 6.43
N VAL A 261 -39.02 18.71 7.00
CA VAL A 261 -39.36 20.06 7.47
C VAL A 261 -38.19 20.96 7.08
N ALA A 262 -38.37 21.70 5.98
CA ALA A 262 -37.63 22.92 5.75
C ALA A 262 -38.17 23.96 6.75
N LEU A 263 -37.28 24.55 7.55
CA LEU A 263 -37.60 25.78 8.28
C LEU A 263 -36.58 26.85 7.87
N PHE A 264 -37.03 27.69 6.93
CA PHE A 264 -36.54 29.05 6.80
C PHE A 264 -36.94 29.82 8.07
N ALA A 265 -36.00 30.54 8.66
CA ALA A 265 -36.30 31.66 9.54
C ALA A 265 -35.33 32.80 9.19
N LEU A 266 -35.93 33.99 9.14
CA LEU A 266 -35.36 35.30 8.80
C LEU A 266 -34.15 35.69 9.66
#